data_AF-A0A2P7NSI0-F1
#
_entry.id   AF-A0A2P7NSI0-F1
#
_cell.length_a   1.000
_cell.length_b   1.000
_cell.length_c   1.000
_cell.angle_alpha   90.00
_cell.angle_beta   90.00
_cell.angle_gamma   90.00
#
_symmetry.space_group_name_H-M   'P 1'
#
loop_
_entity.id
_entity.type
_entity.pdbx_description
1 polymer ?
#
loop_
_entity_poly.entity_id
_entity_poly.type
_entity_poly.pdbx_seq_one_letter_code
_entity_poly.pdbx_strand_id
1 'polypeptide(L)'
;MNTVFQQEQKPKSRSRILSLWKRIKNTLLIFSFLGLLSLNIATLVNDELYTAAFRALTSVLKHALGPTLTDQLISHSPTIQRENDVRIATKKLSDINKTLIREEEILTKKNKRLTKDNGVLTKNNKTLIKDKEILTEANKVLKENHAKLISGSARKSAAVQKVSQRIASRSIAGATRNIASLPGETIPILGTTLIIGVTAWDILDSCEDLKDLNKLNSAFKHPLEDQDVVCGIEIPTKEEVMAEVKENWRKAYKNAAIEINKIEERVPEIPPMMTWSEIRNATQGIFSDFF
;
A
#
# COMPACT_ATOMS: atom_id res chain seq x y z
N MET A 1 126.64 10.54 114.38
CA MET A 1 127.35 11.14 113.24
C MET A 1 127.02 10.29 111.99
N ASN A 2 126.50 10.93 110.93
CA ASN A 2 126.34 10.51 109.51
C ASN A 2 125.24 9.50 109.03
N THR A 3 124.25 10.08 108.31
CA THR A 3 123.61 9.81 106.97
C THR A 3 123.56 8.43 106.27
N VAL A 4 122.42 8.09 105.59
CA VAL A 4 122.19 7.95 104.11
C VAL A 4 120.81 7.30 103.75
N PHE A 5 120.27 7.67 102.57
CA PHE A 5 119.01 7.38 101.83
C PHE A 5 118.59 5.92 101.51
N GLN A 6 117.28 5.69 101.25
CA GLN A 6 116.68 5.02 100.05
C GLN A 6 115.12 5.02 100.08
N GLN A 7 114.48 4.92 98.91
CA GLN A 7 113.07 5.26 98.59
C GLN A 7 112.31 4.03 97.98
N GLU A 8 110.99 3.84 98.21
CA GLU A 8 110.17 2.79 97.54
C GLU A 8 108.74 3.24 97.13
N GLN A 9 108.22 2.68 96.02
CA GLN A 9 106.93 2.96 95.31
C GLN A 9 105.85 1.85 95.51
N LYS A 10 104.54 2.15 95.30
CA LYS A 10 103.43 1.16 95.09
C LYS A 10 102.37 1.58 94.03
N PRO A 11 101.62 0.64 93.38
CA PRO A 11 101.17 0.78 91.98
C PRO A 11 99.65 0.99 91.71
N LYS A 12 99.35 1.53 90.51
CA LYS A 12 98.11 2.19 90.01
C LYS A 12 97.32 1.38 88.95
N SER A 13 97.30 0.03 89.03
CA SER A 13 96.97 -0.87 87.90
C SER A 13 95.53 -1.46 87.86
N ARG A 14 94.88 -1.71 89.01
CA ARG A 14 93.65 -2.53 89.08
C ARG A 14 92.37 -1.85 88.52
N SER A 15 92.35 -0.53 88.33
CA SER A 15 91.16 0.21 87.85
C SER A 15 90.99 0.22 86.33
N ARG A 16 92.05 -0.04 85.55
CA ARG A 16 92.03 0.09 84.08
C ARG A 16 91.33 -1.08 83.36
N ILE A 17 91.50 -2.31 83.86
CA ILE A 17 90.97 -3.53 83.20
C ILE A 17 89.45 -3.61 83.29
N LEU A 18 88.86 -3.26 84.43
CA LEU A 18 87.40 -3.20 84.60
C LEU A 18 86.77 -2.13 83.69
N SER A 19 87.47 -1.01 83.48
CA SER A 19 87.02 0.07 82.60
C SER A 19 87.05 -0.31 81.12
N LEU A 20 88.00 -1.15 80.70
CA LEU A 20 88.16 -1.64 79.33
C LEU A 20 87.07 -2.66 78.98
N TRP A 21 86.77 -3.62 79.86
CA TRP A 21 85.68 -4.57 79.66
C TRP A 21 84.31 -3.88 79.60
N LYS A 22 84.11 -2.87 80.46
CA LYS A 22 82.91 -2.02 80.43
C LYS A 22 82.80 -1.21 79.14
N ARG A 23 83.93 -0.71 78.60
CA ARG A 23 83.99 -0.03 77.30
C ARG A 23 83.66 -0.96 76.14
N ILE A 24 84.23 -2.17 76.12
CA ILE A 24 83.96 -3.18 75.08
C ILE A 24 82.49 -3.61 75.12
N LYS A 25 81.95 -3.88 76.31
CA LYS A 25 80.54 -4.21 76.48
C LYS A 25 79.64 -3.06 76.01
N ASN A 26 79.99 -1.81 76.36
CA ASN A 26 79.27 -0.63 75.89
C ASN A 26 79.37 -0.46 74.36
N THR A 27 80.54 -0.65 73.75
CA THR A 27 80.68 -0.51 72.29
C THR A 27 79.90 -1.59 71.56
N LEU A 28 79.91 -2.84 72.04
CA LEU A 28 79.16 -3.95 71.45
C LEU A 28 77.64 -3.71 71.56
N LEU A 29 77.18 -3.17 72.70
CA LEU A 29 75.79 -2.74 72.86
C LEU A 29 75.42 -1.58 71.94
N ILE A 30 76.31 -0.59 71.78
CA ILE A 30 76.12 0.54 70.85
C ILE A 30 76.03 0.04 69.41
N PHE A 31 76.91 -0.87 68.97
CA PHE A 31 76.86 -1.44 67.63
C PHE A 31 75.61 -2.29 67.40
N SER A 32 75.15 -3.04 68.39
CA SER A 32 73.88 -3.76 68.31
C SER A 32 72.69 -2.80 68.16
N PHE A 33 72.69 -1.70 68.91
CA PHE A 33 71.67 -0.67 68.80
C PHE A 33 71.70 0.03 67.44
N LEU A 34 72.88 0.43 66.96
CA LEU A 34 73.05 1.01 65.63
C LEU A 34 72.65 0.03 64.53
N GLY A 35 72.97 -1.25 64.69
CA GLY A 35 72.62 -2.31 63.74
C GLY A 35 71.13 -2.58 63.66
N LEU A 36 70.43 -2.60 64.80
CA LEU A 36 68.96 -2.72 64.83
C LEU A 36 68.29 -1.48 64.26
N LEU A 37 68.84 -0.29 64.55
CA LEU A 37 68.34 0.97 64.01
C LEU A 37 68.51 1.02 62.49
N SER A 38 69.70 0.67 61.99
CA SER A 38 69.99 0.66 60.56
C SER A 38 69.17 -0.41 59.83
N LEU A 39 68.97 -1.58 60.43
CA LEU A 39 68.14 -2.64 59.87
C LEU A 39 66.67 -2.23 59.80
N ASN A 40 66.12 -1.63 60.86
CA ASN A 40 64.75 -1.12 60.87
C ASN A 40 64.52 -0.07 59.77
N ILE A 41 65.48 0.85 59.60
CA ILE A 41 65.42 1.86 58.53
C ILE A 41 65.50 1.18 57.16
N ALA A 42 66.45 0.26 56.97
CA ALA A 42 66.63 -0.44 55.70
C ALA A 42 65.41 -1.29 55.30
N THR A 43 64.73 -1.93 56.27
CA THR A 43 63.49 -2.66 56.03
C THR A 43 62.28 -1.77 55.77
N LEU A 44 62.31 -0.49 56.14
CA LEU A 44 61.23 0.45 55.83
C LEU A 44 61.37 1.06 54.43
N VAL A 45 62.61 1.25 53.98
CA VAL A 45 62.94 1.98 52.75
C VAL A 45 63.03 1.07 51.52
N ASN A 46 63.31 -0.22 51.70
CA ASN A 46 63.46 -1.16 50.58
C ASN A 46 62.54 -2.38 50.73
N ASP A 47 61.61 -2.50 49.78
CA ASP A 47 60.63 -3.60 49.71
C ASP A 47 61.30 -4.98 49.55
N GLU A 48 62.45 -5.08 48.89
CA GLU A 48 63.17 -6.35 48.73
C GLU A 48 63.77 -6.83 50.06
N LEU A 49 64.35 -5.91 50.84
CA LEU A 49 64.92 -6.21 52.15
C LEU A 49 63.82 -6.53 53.17
N TYR A 50 62.71 -5.79 53.15
CA TYR A 50 61.54 -6.10 53.96
C TYR A 50 61.00 -7.51 53.66
N THR A 51 60.87 -7.86 52.38
CA THR A 51 60.36 -9.16 51.95
C THR A 51 61.32 -10.29 52.32
N ALA A 52 62.63 -10.09 52.14
CA ALA A 52 63.66 -11.06 52.54
C ALA A 52 63.67 -11.29 54.05
N ALA A 53 63.58 -10.21 54.84
CA ALA A 53 63.52 -10.28 56.31
C ALA A 53 62.23 -11.00 56.78
N PHE A 54 61.08 -10.66 56.19
CA PHE A 54 59.81 -11.32 56.50
C PHE A 54 59.86 -12.81 56.18
N ARG A 55 60.40 -13.21 55.01
CA ARG A 55 60.57 -14.62 54.63
C ARG A 55 61.51 -15.37 55.56
N ALA A 56 62.64 -14.78 55.92
CA ALA A 56 63.59 -15.37 56.87
C ALA A 56 62.95 -15.60 58.25
N LEU A 57 62.23 -14.59 58.75
CA LEU A 57 61.51 -14.67 60.01
C LEU A 57 60.41 -15.76 59.98
N THR A 58 59.67 -15.84 58.88
CA THR A 58 58.64 -16.88 58.67
C THR A 58 59.26 -18.28 58.69
N SER A 59 60.42 -18.46 58.05
CA SER A 59 61.12 -19.76 58.01
C SER A 59 61.61 -20.20 59.39
N VAL A 60 62.13 -19.25 60.18
CA VAL A 60 62.58 -19.51 61.56
C VAL A 60 61.40 -19.87 62.45
N LEU A 61 60.28 -19.12 62.36
CA LEU A 61 59.08 -19.41 63.14
C LEU A 61 58.50 -20.79 62.80
N LYS A 62 58.46 -21.17 61.52
CA LYS A 62 58.00 -22.51 61.09
C LYS A 62 58.83 -23.64 61.70
N HIS A 63 60.14 -23.45 61.84
CA HIS A 63 61.04 -24.43 62.46
C HIS A 63 60.87 -24.48 63.99
N ALA A 64 60.64 -23.34 64.64
CA ALA A 64 60.60 -23.24 66.10
C ALA A 64 59.24 -23.61 66.71
N LEU A 65 58.14 -23.18 66.09
CA LEU A 65 56.77 -23.28 66.65
C LEU A 65 55.91 -24.33 65.92
N GLY A 66 56.42 -24.92 64.84
CA GLY A 66 55.66 -25.80 63.96
C GLY A 66 54.75 -25.05 62.98
N PRO A 67 54.29 -25.73 61.91
CA PRO A 67 53.62 -25.08 60.77
C PRO A 67 52.25 -24.50 61.13
N THR A 68 51.44 -25.20 61.92
CA THR A 68 50.05 -24.80 62.24
C THR A 68 49.96 -23.54 63.08
N LEU A 69 50.77 -23.42 64.13
CA LEU A 69 50.79 -22.23 65.01
C LEU A 69 51.41 -21.02 64.30
N THR A 70 52.41 -21.24 63.45
CA THR A 70 53.04 -20.18 62.66
C THR A 70 52.07 -19.60 61.65
N ASP A 71 51.29 -20.43 60.95
CA ASP A 71 50.30 -19.96 59.98
C ASP A 71 49.18 -19.15 60.66
N GLN A 72 48.75 -19.50 61.88
CA GLN A 72 47.75 -18.75 62.66
C GLN A 72 48.26 -17.39 63.17
N LEU A 73 49.54 -17.30 63.54
CA LEU A 73 50.18 -16.04 63.96
C LEU A 73 50.38 -15.11 62.76
N ILE A 74 50.88 -15.66 61.65
CA ILE A 74 51.22 -14.87 60.46
C ILE A 74 49.97 -14.51 59.65
N SER A 75 48.85 -15.23 59.78
CA SER A 75 47.59 -14.89 59.11
C SER A 75 47.04 -13.51 59.46
N HIS A 76 47.40 -12.97 60.63
CA HIS A 76 47.03 -11.63 61.08
C HIS A 76 48.08 -10.56 60.77
N SER A 77 49.19 -10.92 60.12
CA SER A 77 50.22 -9.97 59.69
C SER A 77 49.68 -9.01 58.61
N PRO A 78 50.05 -7.72 58.65
CA PRO A 78 49.73 -6.75 57.59
C PRO A 78 50.16 -7.21 56.19
N THR A 79 51.25 -7.98 56.08
CA THR A 79 51.77 -8.47 54.80
C THR A 79 50.82 -9.49 54.15
N ILE A 80 50.33 -10.46 54.94
CA ILE A 80 49.38 -11.46 54.46
C ILE A 80 48.01 -10.84 54.17
N GLN A 81 47.60 -9.84 54.95
CA GLN A 81 46.38 -9.08 54.67
C GLN A 81 46.48 -8.34 53.32
N ARG A 82 47.57 -7.59 53.08
CA ARG A 82 47.79 -6.93 51.78
C ARG A 82 47.79 -7.93 50.63
N GLU A 83 48.44 -9.09 50.79
CA GLU A 83 48.45 -10.13 49.76
C GLU A 83 47.04 -10.69 49.48
N ASN A 84 46.25 -10.92 50.53
CA ASN A 84 44.85 -11.34 50.39
C ASN A 84 43.99 -10.26 49.72
N ASP A 85 44.15 -9.00 50.10
CA ASP A 85 43.41 -7.86 49.52
C ASP A 85 43.76 -7.67 48.05
N VAL A 86 45.05 -7.73 47.70
CA VAL A 86 45.52 -7.70 46.31
C VAL A 86 44.91 -8.87 45.54
N ARG A 87 44.97 -10.09 46.09
CA ARG A 87 44.38 -11.28 45.44
C ARG A 87 42.87 -11.14 45.23
N ILE A 88 42.13 -10.63 46.21
CA ILE A 88 40.69 -10.38 46.11
C ILE A 88 40.41 -9.30 45.05
N ALA A 89 41.16 -8.21 45.04
CA ALA A 89 41.03 -7.14 44.06
C ALA A 89 41.36 -7.64 42.64
N THR A 90 42.43 -8.42 42.46
CA THR A 90 42.79 -9.03 41.18
C THR A 90 41.70 -9.99 40.69
N LYS A 91 41.12 -10.80 41.59
CA LYS A 91 39.99 -11.68 41.24
C LYS A 91 38.76 -10.89 40.81
N LYS A 92 38.35 -9.88 41.59
CA LYS A 92 37.25 -8.97 41.24
C LYS A 92 37.48 -8.29 39.90
N LEU A 93 38.69 -7.77 39.67
CA LEU A 93 39.06 -7.13 38.41
C LEU A 93 39.01 -8.12 37.23
N SER A 94 39.47 -9.37 37.43
CA SER A 94 39.37 -10.43 36.42
C SER A 94 37.92 -10.77 36.08
N ASP A 95 37.05 -10.87 37.08
CA ASP A 95 35.62 -11.18 36.91
C ASP A 95 34.87 -10.03 36.22
N ILE A 96 35.19 -8.78 36.58
CA ILE A 96 34.69 -7.58 35.88
C ILE A 96 35.16 -7.58 34.43
N ASN A 97 36.46 -7.82 34.17
CA ASN A 97 36.99 -7.83 32.81
C ASN A 97 36.31 -8.90 31.94
N LYS A 98 36.08 -10.10 32.48
CA LYS A 98 35.31 -11.16 31.80
C LYS A 98 33.88 -10.74 31.51
N THR A 99 33.25 -9.98 32.39
CA THR A 99 31.88 -9.49 32.21
C THR A 99 31.81 -8.43 31.12
N LEU A 100 32.72 -7.48 31.14
CA LEU A 100 32.84 -6.44 30.10
C LEU A 100 33.05 -7.05 28.71
N ILE A 101 33.89 -8.07 28.57
CA ILE A 101 34.09 -8.77 27.29
C ILE A 101 32.77 -9.40 26.80
N ARG A 102 31.98 -10.02 27.68
CA ARG A 102 30.68 -10.59 27.31
C ARG A 102 29.68 -9.53 26.88
N GLU A 103 29.65 -8.39 27.58
CA GLU A 103 28.79 -7.26 27.21
C GLU A 103 29.18 -6.68 25.85
N GLU A 104 30.48 -6.51 25.58
CA GLU A 104 30.98 -6.04 24.29
C GLU A 104 30.56 -6.98 23.15
N GLU A 105 30.65 -8.31 23.35
CA GLU A 105 30.17 -9.28 22.38
C GLU A 105 28.65 -9.19 22.13
N ILE A 106 27.87 -9.01 23.20
CA ILE A 106 26.40 -8.87 23.11
C ILE A 106 26.04 -7.58 22.36
N LEU A 107 26.68 -6.45 22.68
CA LEU A 107 26.48 -5.18 21.98
C LEU A 107 26.88 -5.30 20.52
N THR A 108 27.99 -5.97 20.22
CA THR A 108 28.44 -6.20 18.85
C THR A 108 27.43 -7.04 18.06
N LYS A 109 26.89 -8.11 18.66
CA LYS A 109 25.83 -8.93 18.05
C LYS A 109 24.54 -8.12 17.83
N LYS A 110 24.16 -7.27 18.79
CA LYS A 110 22.98 -6.39 18.68
C LYS A 110 23.15 -5.35 17.58
N ASN A 111 24.32 -4.71 17.48
CA ASN A 111 24.62 -3.76 16.41
C ASN A 111 24.58 -4.44 15.04
N LYS A 112 25.16 -5.63 14.88
CA LYS A 112 25.07 -6.39 13.62
C LYS A 112 23.62 -6.69 13.21
N ARG A 113 22.75 -7.07 14.17
CA ARG A 113 21.31 -7.27 13.91
C ARG A 113 20.63 -5.97 13.49
N LEU A 114 20.84 -4.88 14.23
CA LEU A 114 20.27 -3.57 13.88
C LEU A 114 20.69 -3.09 12.49
N THR A 115 21.96 -3.29 12.11
CA THR A 115 22.43 -2.98 10.75
C THR A 115 21.71 -3.82 9.68
N LYS A 116 21.50 -5.11 9.95
CA LYS A 116 20.76 -6.00 9.04
C LYS A 116 19.30 -5.55 8.89
N ASP A 117 18.63 -5.27 10.00
CA ASP A 117 17.23 -4.85 10.03
C ASP A 117 17.03 -3.49 9.32
N ASN A 118 17.93 -2.54 9.56
CA ASN A 118 17.96 -1.27 8.83
C ASN A 118 18.16 -1.47 7.31
N GLY A 119 18.97 -2.45 6.92
CA GLY A 119 19.14 -2.84 5.53
C GLY A 119 17.85 -3.38 4.91
N VAL A 120 17.09 -4.19 5.65
CA VAL A 120 15.79 -4.72 5.21
C VAL A 120 14.76 -3.59 5.10
N LEU A 121 14.66 -2.72 6.11
CA LEU A 121 13.76 -1.56 6.09
C LEU A 121 14.04 -0.63 4.91
N THR A 122 15.31 -0.41 4.60
CA THR A 122 15.71 0.39 3.43
C THR A 122 15.23 -0.23 2.11
N LYS A 123 15.32 -1.57 1.97
CA LYS A 123 14.83 -2.28 0.78
C LYS A 123 13.30 -2.22 0.68
N ASN A 124 12.59 -2.40 1.79
CA ASN A 124 11.14 -2.31 1.83
C ASN A 124 10.66 -0.91 1.48
N ASN A 125 11.29 0.13 2.03
CA ASN A 125 10.97 1.52 1.67
C ASN A 125 11.19 1.82 0.19
N LYS A 126 12.27 1.30 -0.42
CA LYS A 126 12.48 1.43 -1.87
C LYS A 126 11.39 0.74 -2.69
N THR A 127 10.90 -0.41 -2.22
CA THR A 127 9.82 -1.16 -2.88
C THR A 127 8.49 -0.41 -2.79
N LEU A 128 8.14 0.08 -1.59
CA LEU A 128 6.96 0.92 -1.35
C LEU A 128 6.93 2.18 -2.24
N ILE A 129 8.08 2.83 -2.47
CA ILE A 129 8.16 3.99 -3.36
C ILE A 129 7.82 3.59 -4.80
N LYS A 130 8.38 2.48 -5.30
CA LYS A 130 8.07 1.96 -6.65
C LYS A 130 6.60 1.58 -6.79
N ASP A 131 6.03 0.90 -5.79
CA ASP A 131 4.62 0.51 -5.81
C ASP A 131 3.71 1.73 -5.82
N LYS A 132 4.06 2.78 -5.07
CA LYS A 132 3.34 4.06 -5.09
C LYS A 132 3.37 4.72 -6.47
N GLU A 133 4.51 4.72 -7.14
CA GLU A 133 4.65 5.27 -8.51
C GLU A 133 3.79 4.48 -9.51
N ILE A 134 3.86 3.14 -9.46
CA ILE A 134 3.03 2.25 -10.29
C ILE A 134 1.54 2.52 -10.06
N LEU A 135 1.11 2.60 -8.79
CA LEU A 135 -0.28 2.85 -8.45
C LEU A 135 -0.75 4.25 -8.89
N THR A 136 0.16 5.22 -8.90
CA THR A 136 -0.14 6.58 -9.37
C THR A 136 -0.40 6.58 -10.87
N GLU A 137 0.44 5.89 -11.64
CA GLU A 137 0.26 5.79 -13.09
C GLU A 137 -0.99 4.98 -13.46
N ALA A 138 -1.24 3.86 -12.76
CA ALA A 138 -2.46 3.08 -12.95
C ALA A 138 -3.73 3.90 -12.69
N ASN A 139 -3.74 4.74 -11.64
CA ASN A 139 -4.86 5.63 -11.35
C ASN A 139 -5.05 6.71 -12.42
N LYS A 140 -3.97 7.21 -13.03
CA LYS A 140 -4.06 8.17 -14.14
C LYS A 140 -4.71 7.53 -15.37
N VAL A 141 -4.24 6.35 -15.77
CA VAL A 141 -4.82 5.58 -16.89
C VAL A 141 -6.29 5.25 -16.62
N LEU A 142 -6.62 4.86 -15.38
CA LEU A 142 -8.00 4.56 -15.00
C LEU A 142 -8.91 5.80 -15.14
N LYS A 143 -8.45 6.99 -14.71
CA LYS A 143 -9.19 8.24 -14.87
C LYS A 143 -9.42 8.60 -16.34
N GLU A 144 -8.41 8.45 -17.18
CA GLU A 144 -8.52 8.70 -18.62
C GLU A 144 -9.52 7.74 -19.29
N ASN A 145 -9.45 6.46 -18.95
CA ASN A 145 -10.39 5.45 -19.45
C ASN A 145 -11.82 5.72 -18.97
N HIS A 146 -11.99 6.11 -17.71
CA HIS A 146 -13.29 6.48 -17.16
C HIS A 146 -13.89 7.68 -17.89
N ALA A 147 -13.10 8.72 -18.17
CA ALA A 147 -13.54 9.87 -18.96
C ALA A 147 -13.92 9.49 -20.40
N LYS A 148 -13.16 8.59 -21.05
CA LYS A 148 -13.49 8.05 -22.38
C LYS A 148 -14.80 7.25 -22.36
N LEU A 149 -15.04 6.46 -21.32
CA LEU A 149 -16.27 5.69 -21.16
C LEU A 149 -17.48 6.59 -20.94
N ILE A 150 -17.38 7.60 -20.07
CA ILE A 150 -18.46 8.58 -19.84
C ILE A 150 -18.80 9.30 -21.14
N SER A 151 -17.78 9.85 -21.83
CA SER A 151 -18.01 10.58 -23.09
C SER A 151 -18.54 9.67 -24.20
N GLY A 152 -18.07 8.43 -24.30
CA GLY A 152 -18.61 7.43 -25.23
C GLY A 152 -20.06 7.06 -24.92
N SER A 153 -20.40 6.86 -23.64
CA SER A 153 -21.76 6.57 -23.19
C SER A 153 -22.71 7.74 -23.48
N ALA A 154 -22.30 8.98 -23.16
CA ALA A 154 -23.09 10.18 -23.43
C ALA A 154 -23.38 10.36 -24.94
N ARG A 155 -22.38 10.13 -25.81
CA ARG A 155 -22.56 10.16 -27.27
C ARG A 155 -23.56 9.11 -27.74
N LYS A 156 -23.45 7.88 -27.24
CA LYS A 156 -24.38 6.79 -27.57
C LYS A 156 -25.81 7.11 -27.11
N SER A 157 -25.97 7.60 -25.87
CA SER A 157 -27.27 8.03 -25.35
C SER A 157 -27.88 9.16 -26.18
N ALA A 158 -27.09 10.15 -26.58
CA ALA A 158 -27.55 11.25 -27.43
C ALA A 158 -27.97 10.76 -28.82
N ALA A 159 -27.23 9.79 -29.40
CA ALA A 159 -27.60 9.17 -30.67
C ALA A 159 -28.94 8.42 -30.57
N VAL A 160 -29.12 7.61 -29.51
CA VAL A 160 -30.39 6.91 -29.23
C VAL A 160 -31.53 7.93 -29.09
N GLN A 161 -31.36 8.97 -28.27
CA GLN A 161 -32.40 9.98 -28.05
C GLN A 161 -32.80 10.68 -29.35
N LYS A 162 -31.81 11.08 -30.18
CA LYS A 162 -32.05 11.76 -31.45
C LYS A 162 -32.78 10.86 -32.46
N VAL A 163 -32.36 9.60 -32.58
CA VAL A 163 -33.00 8.61 -33.47
C VAL A 163 -34.42 8.31 -33.00
N SER A 164 -34.60 8.04 -31.70
CA SER A 164 -35.91 7.79 -31.09
C SER A 164 -36.89 8.95 -31.31
N GLN A 165 -36.46 10.20 -31.14
CA GLN A 165 -37.30 11.38 -31.39
C GLN A 165 -37.75 11.49 -32.84
N ARG A 166 -36.86 11.20 -33.80
CA ARG A 166 -37.21 11.25 -35.24
C ARG A 166 -38.21 10.18 -35.62
N ILE A 167 -37.96 8.93 -35.21
CA ILE A 167 -38.88 7.81 -35.45
C ILE A 167 -40.24 8.11 -34.81
N ALA A 168 -40.27 8.59 -33.55
CA ALA A 168 -41.51 8.96 -32.88
C ALA A 168 -42.27 10.07 -33.64
N SER A 169 -41.57 11.12 -34.07
CA SER A 169 -42.19 12.22 -34.82
C SER A 169 -42.77 11.76 -36.17
N ARG A 170 -42.08 10.87 -36.90
CA ARG A 170 -42.58 10.31 -38.16
C ARG A 170 -43.76 9.38 -37.93
N SER A 171 -43.67 8.50 -36.94
CA SER A 171 -44.75 7.58 -36.59
C SER A 171 -46.04 8.31 -36.20
N ILE A 172 -45.94 9.40 -35.43
CA ILE A 172 -47.10 10.25 -35.12
C ILE A 172 -47.67 10.90 -36.39
N ALA A 173 -46.81 11.47 -37.25
CA ALA A 173 -47.26 12.09 -38.49
C ALA A 173 -47.94 11.09 -39.43
N GLY A 174 -47.37 9.89 -39.59
CA GLY A 174 -47.94 8.80 -40.39
C GLY A 174 -49.27 8.30 -39.84
N ALA A 175 -49.39 8.12 -38.52
CA ALA A 175 -50.65 7.76 -37.89
C ALA A 175 -51.74 8.83 -38.10
N THR A 176 -51.38 10.12 -37.98
CA THR A 176 -52.31 11.22 -38.27
C THR A 176 -52.75 11.23 -39.73
N ARG A 177 -51.83 11.03 -40.69
CA ARG A 177 -52.16 10.96 -42.13
C ARG A 177 -53.11 9.80 -42.44
N ASN A 178 -52.83 8.61 -41.87
CA ASN A 178 -53.68 7.44 -42.01
C ASN A 178 -55.11 7.70 -41.48
N ILE A 179 -55.24 8.24 -40.26
CA ILE A 179 -56.55 8.59 -39.67
C ILE A 179 -57.27 9.65 -40.50
N ALA A 180 -56.57 10.71 -40.92
CA ALA A 180 -57.13 11.79 -41.71
C ALA A 180 -57.59 11.32 -43.10
N SER A 181 -56.99 10.27 -43.64
CA SER A 181 -57.36 9.73 -44.96
C SER A 181 -58.63 8.87 -44.94
N LEU A 182 -59.01 8.28 -43.79
CA LEU A 182 -60.14 7.35 -43.66
C LEU A 182 -61.45 7.83 -44.32
N PRO A 183 -61.91 9.09 -44.17
CA PRO A 183 -63.16 9.51 -44.80
C PRO A 183 -63.06 9.51 -46.33
N GLY A 184 -61.89 9.81 -46.88
CA GLY A 184 -61.64 9.85 -48.33
C GLY A 184 -61.46 8.46 -48.94
N GLU A 185 -60.97 7.49 -48.17
CA GLU A 185 -60.83 6.09 -48.57
C GLU A 185 -62.16 5.42 -48.95
N THR A 186 -63.27 5.91 -48.39
CA THR A 186 -64.61 5.36 -48.65
C THR A 186 -65.22 5.77 -49.99
N ILE A 187 -64.65 6.77 -50.67
CA ILE A 187 -65.16 7.27 -51.95
C ILE A 187 -64.58 6.43 -53.10
N PRO A 188 -65.42 5.82 -53.97
CA PRO A 188 -64.91 5.06 -55.12
C PRO A 188 -63.95 5.89 -55.99
N ILE A 189 -62.86 5.27 -56.47
CA ILE A 189 -61.77 5.89 -57.26
C ILE A 189 -60.90 6.88 -56.46
N LEU A 190 -61.50 7.81 -55.71
CA LEU A 190 -60.79 8.81 -54.92
C LEU A 190 -60.07 8.19 -53.72
N GLY A 191 -60.70 7.22 -53.05
CA GLY A 191 -60.11 6.47 -51.97
C GLY A 191 -58.89 5.67 -52.39
N THR A 192 -58.93 5.04 -53.57
CA THR A 192 -57.78 4.32 -54.11
C THR A 192 -56.59 5.24 -54.39
N THR A 193 -56.84 6.46 -54.88
CA THR A 193 -55.75 7.43 -55.04
C THR A 193 -55.15 7.90 -53.72
N LEU A 194 -55.97 8.05 -52.67
CA LEU A 194 -55.49 8.42 -51.34
C LEU A 194 -54.69 7.30 -50.70
N ILE A 195 -55.15 6.04 -50.79
CA ILE A 195 -54.43 4.87 -50.27
C ILE A 195 -53.03 4.77 -50.89
N ILE A 196 -52.92 4.90 -52.22
CA ILE A 196 -51.60 4.88 -52.90
C ILE A 196 -50.71 6.01 -52.39
N GLY A 197 -51.26 7.22 -52.22
CA GLY A 197 -50.52 8.37 -51.71
C GLY A 197 -50.04 8.20 -50.27
N VAL A 198 -50.90 7.73 -49.37
CA VAL A 198 -50.54 7.46 -47.96
C VAL A 198 -49.53 6.32 -47.88
N THR A 199 -49.73 5.24 -48.66
CA THR A 199 -48.79 4.11 -48.74
C THR A 199 -47.41 4.56 -49.25
N ALA A 200 -47.37 5.47 -50.23
CA ALA A 200 -46.14 6.04 -50.72
C ALA A 200 -45.38 6.82 -49.64
N TRP A 201 -46.12 7.59 -48.83
CA TRP A 201 -45.55 8.28 -47.67
C TRP A 201 -45.03 7.30 -46.61
N ASP A 202 -45.78 6.24 -46.30
CA ASP A 202 -45.40 5.25 -45.30
C ASP A 202 -44.12 4.49 -45.69
N ILE A 203 -43.95 4.16 -46.97
CA ILE A 203 -42.71 3.57 -47.49
C ILE A 203 -41.53 4.54 -47.37
N LEU A 204 -41.74 5.83 -47.69
CA LEU A 204 -40.71 6.86 -47.54
C LEU A 204 -40.28 7.05 -46.08
N ASP A 205 -41.24 7.13 -45.17
CA ASP A 205 -40.97 7.28 -43.73
C ASP A 205 -40.25 6.03 -43.19
N SER A 206 -40.65 4.83 -43.62
CA SER A 206 -39.98 3.57 -43.27
C SER A 206 -38.53 3.49 -43.78
N CYS A 207 -38.27 3.99 -45.00
CA CYS A 207 -36.93 4.11 -45.55
C CYS A 207 -36.05 5.06 -44.71
N GLU A 208 -36.60 6.20 -44.27
CA GLU A 208 -35.88 7.13 -43.38
C GLU A 208 -35.65 6.56 -41.97
N ASP A 209 -36.56 5.74 -41.47
CA ASP A 209 -36.38 5.01 -40.20
C ASP A 209 -35.21 4.01 -40.31
N LEU A 210 -35.11 3.23 -41.39
CA LEU A 210 -33.95 2.35 -41.62
C LEU A 210 -32.63 3.11 -41.75
N LYS A 211 -32.62 4.29 -42.38
CA LYS A 211 -31.43 5.17 -42.42
C LYS A 211 -31.03 5.63 -41.03
N ASP A 212 -31.97 6.03 -40.19
CA ASP A 212 -31.69 6.47 -38.83
C ASP A 212 -31.27 5.31 -37.91
N LEU A 213 -31.83 4.11 -38.10
CA LEU A 213 -31.36 2.88 -37.45
C LEU A 213 -29.94 2.54 -37.86
N ASN A 214 -29.56 2.73 -39.13
CA ASN A 214 -28.18 2.53 -39.58
C ASN A 214 -27.20 3.56 -39.01
N LYS A 215 -27.63 4.82 -38.85
CA LYS A 215 -26.84 5.83 -38.11
C LYS A 215 -26.64 5.40 -36.65
N LEU A 216 -27.66 4.79 -36.04
CA LEU A 216 -27.57 4.23 -34.69
C LEU A 216 -26.61 3.04 -34.64
N ASN A 217 -26.78 2.05 -35.52
CA ASN A 217 -25.91 0.87 -35.60
C ASN A 217 -24.45 1.25 -35.82
N SER A 218 -24.18 2.24 -36.67
CA SER A 218 -22.83 2.81 -36.84
C SER A 218 -22.27 3.39 -35.54
N ALA A 219 -23.06 4.17 -34.78
CA ALA A 219 -22.64 4.73 -33.49
C ALA A 219 -22.33 3.64 -32.43
N PHE A 220 -22.96 2.48 -32.54
CA PHE A 220 -22.73 1.33 -31.65
C PHE A 220 -21.76 0.28 -32.23
N LYS A 221 -21.29 0.45 -33.46
CA LYS A 221 -20.45 -0.52 -34.21
C LYS A 221 -21.16 -1.87 -34.45
N HIS A 222 -22.46 -1.83 -34.70
CA HIS A 222 -23.25 -2.97 -35.14
C HIS A 222 -23.28 -3.07 -36.67
N PRO A 223 -23.62 -4.25 -37.22
CA PRO A 223 -23.87 -4.42 -38.65
C PRO A 223 -24.92 -3.42 -39.14
N LEU A 224 -24.78 -2.98 -40.38
CA LEU A 224 -25.78 -2.15 -41.03
C LEU A 224 -26.87 -3.04 -41.61
N GLU A 225 -28.12 -2.60 -41.46
CA GLU A 225 -29.26 -3.20 -42.13
C GLU A 225 -29.28 -2.76 -43.59
N ASP A 226 -29.73 -3.65 -44.47
CA ASP A 226 -29.93 -3.33 -45.88
C ASP A 226 -31.12 -2.37 -46.04
N GLN A 227 -30.83 -1.15 -46.50
CA GLN A 227 -31.84 -0.09 -46.66
C GLN A 227 -32.67 -0.29 -47.93
N ASP A 228 -32.09 -0.94 -48.94
CA ASP A 228 -32.69 -1.05 -50.27
C ASP A 228 -33.91 -1.98 -50.25
N VAL A 229 -34.02 -2.85 -49.24
CA VAL A 229 -35.20 -3.70 -49.00
C VAL A 229 -36.49 -2.89 -48.85
N VAL A 230 -36.42 -1.71 -48.23
CA VAL A 230 -37.60 -0.84 -48.04
C VAL A 230 -37.57 0.35 -48.98
N CYS A 231 -36.39 0.99 -49.15
CA CYS A 231 -36.25 2.13 -50.02
C CYS A 231 -36.46 1.79 -51.51
N GLY A 232 -36.31 0.52 -51.89
CA GLY A 232 -36.53 0.02 -53.24
C GLY A 232 -37.93 -0.57 -53.49
N ILE A 233 -38.88 -0.44 -52.56
CA ILE A 233 -40.25 -0.92 -52.79
C ILE A 233 -40.91 -0.02 -53.84
N GLU A 234 -41.28 -0.63 -54.97
CA GLU A 234 -42.04 0.04 -56.03
C GLU A 234 -43.52 0.13 -55.65
N ILE A 235 -44.07 1.33 -55.71
CA ILE A 235 -45.48 1.59 -55.42
C ILE A 235 -46.27 1.52 -56.72
N PRO A 236 -47.36 0.74 -56.78
CA PRO A 236 -48.16 0.62 -57.99
C PRO A 236 -48.78 1.97 -58.36
N THR A 237 -48.89 2.21 -59.66
CA THR A 237 -49.49 3.43 -60.21
C THR A 237 -51.00 3.44 -60.01
N LYS A 238 -51.59 4.65 -60.03
CA LYS A 238 -53.05 4.81 -59.99
C LYS A 238 -53.71 3.98 -61.08
N GLU A 239 -53.15 3.97 -62.28
CA GLU A 239 -53.70 3.30 -63.44
C GLU A 239 -53.71 1.78 -63.28
N GLU A 240 -52.65 1.20 -62.69
CA GLU A 240 -52.54 -0.23 -62.39
C GLU A 240 -53.57 -0.66 -61.34
N VAL A 241 -53.64 0.06 -60.22
CA VAL A 241 -54.62 -0.26 -59.17
C VAL A 241 -56.05 0.00 -59.66
N MET A 242 -56.26 1.04 -60.47
CA MET A 242 -57.59 1.32 -61.04
C MET A 242 -58.02 0.32 -62.09
N ALA A 243 -57.11 -0.27 -62.87
CA ALA A 243 -57.44 -1.35 -63.78
C ALA A 243 -57.96 -2.58 -63.01
N GLU A 244 -57.26 -2.97 -61.94
CA GLU A 244 -57.64 -4.08 -61.07
C GLU A 244 -58.98 -3.84 -60.34
N VAL A 245 -59.15 -2.64 -59.77
CA VAL A 245 -60.39 -2.26 -59.07
C VAL A 245 -61.56 -2.14 -60.04
N LYS A 246 -61.38 -1.52 -61.21
CA LYS A 246 -62.46 -1.26 -62.19
C LYS A 246 -63.10 -2.54 -62.71
N GLU A 247 -62.34 -3.63 -62.81
CA GLU A 247 -62.85 -4.94 -63.24
C GLU A 247 -63.72 -5.61 -62.17
N ASN A 248 -63.42 -5.39 -60.89
CA ASN A 248 -64.00 -6.18 -59.79
C ASN A 248 -64.94 -5.41 -58.84
N TRP A 249 -64.89 -4.08 -58.78
CA TRP A 249 -65.59 -3.30 -57.75
C TRP A 249 -67.12 -3.41 -57.83
N ARG A 250 -67.72 -3.47 -59.03
CA ARG A 250 -69.19 -3.63 -59.17
C ARG A 250 -69.65 -4.99 -58.67
N LYS A 251 -68.83 -6.02 -58.89
CA LYS A 251 -69.09 -7.38 -58.39
C LYS A 251 -68.94 -7.43 -56.87
N ALA A 252 -67.90 -6.80 -56.32
CA ALA A 252 -67.70 -6.66 -54.89
C ALA A 252 -68.85 -5.90 -54.21
N TYR A 253 -69.26 -4.76 -54.79
CA TYR A 253 -70.40 -3.96 -54.30
C TYR A 253 -71.70 -4.77 -54.33
N LYS A 254 -71.99 -5.43 -55.46
CA LYS A 254 -73.19 -6.27 -55.60
C LYS A 254 -73.22 -7.40 -54.56
N ASN A 255 -72.09 -8.07 -54.36
CA ASN A 255 -71.98 -9.14 -53.37
C ASN A 255 -72.17 -8.61 -51.94
N ALA A 256 -71.56 -7.47 -51.60
CA ALA A 256 -71.74 -6.84 -50.30
C ALA A 256 -73.19 -6.40 -50.06
N ALA A 257 -73.82 -5.78 -51.05
CA ALA A 257 -75.23 -5.39 -50.99
C ALA A 257 -76.15 -6.61 -50.79
N ILE A 258 -75.90 -7.73 -51.50
CA ILE A 258 -76.66 -8.97 -51.33
C ILE A 258 -76.55 -9.51 -49.90
N GLU A 259 -75.35 -9.53 -49.31
CA GLU A 259 -75.15 -10.03 -47.95
C GLU A 259 -75.77 -9.10 -46.89
N ILE A 260 -75.63 -7.77 -47.04
CA ILE A 260 -76.22 -6.77 -46.12
C ILE A 260 -77.75 -6.82 -46.18
N ASN A 261 -78.33 -6.94 -47.38
CA ASN A 261 -79.78 -7.02 -47.58
C ASN A 261 -80.43 -8.27 -46.95
N LYS A 262 -79.65 -9.28 -46.51
CA LYS A 262 -80.17 -10.44 -45.75
C LYS A 262 -80.56 -10.08 -44.31
N ILE A 263 -80.11 -8.94 -43.81
CA ILE A 263 -80.23 -8.51 -42.40
C ILE A 263 -81.22 -7.33 -42.25
N GLU A 264 -82.18 -7.21 -43.18
CA GLU A 264 -83.25 -6.18 -43.23
C GLU A 264 -82.84 -4.72 -43.50
N GLU A 265 -81.58 -4.44 -43.85
CA GLU A 265 -81.15 -3.10 -44.28
C GLU A 265 -81.12 -3.00 -45.82
N ARG A 266 -81.94 -2.13 -46.42
CA ARG A 266 -82.04 -2.00 -47.90
C ARG A 266 -80.93 -1.14 -48.50
N VAL A 267 -79.82 -1.79 -48.84
CA VAL A 267 -78.76 -1.21 -49.69
C VAL A 267 -79.12 -1.45 -51.16
N PRO A 268 -79.11 -0.41 -52.03
CA PRO A 268 -79.42 -0.57 -53.45
C PRO A 268 -78.42 -1.49 -54.16
N GLU A 269 -78.88 -2.29 -55.11
CA GLU A 269 -78.02 -3.20 -55.89
C GLU A 269 -77.08 -2.48 -56.85
N ILE A 270 -77.38 -1.21 -57.16
CA ILE A 270 -76.58 -0.35 -58.01
C ILE A 270 -75.97 0.74 -57.11
N PRO A 271 -74.65 0.93 -57.15
CA PRO A 271 -74.00 1.95 -56.33
C PRO A 271 -74.53 3.33 -56.71
N PRO A 272 -74.96 4.15 -55.74
CA PRO A 272 -75.40 5.51 -56.02
C PRO A 272 -74.23 6.30 -56.62
N MET A 273 -74.47 6.98 -57.75
CA MET A 273 -73.50 7.93 -58.28
C MET A 273 -73.54 9.19 -57.42
N MET A 274 -72.48 9.45 -56.67
CA MET A 274 -72.31 10.75 -56.00
C MET A 274 -72.06 11.84 -57.05
N THR A 275 -72.71 12.98 -56.85
CA THR A 275 -72.46 14.20 -57.61
C THR A 275 -71.16 14.86 -57.14
N TRP A 276 -70.53 15.66 -58.01
CA TRP A 276 -69.31 16.41 -57.67
C TRP A 276 -69.49 17.36 -56.48
N SER A 277 -70.72 17.83 -56.21
CA SER A 277 -71.02 18.66 -55.04
C SER A 277 -71.00 17.83 -53.75
N GLU A 278 -71.54 16.62 -53.77
CA GLU A 278 -71.53 15.71 -52.61
C GLU A 278 -70.11 15.25 -52.29
N ILE A 279 -69.31 14.95 -53.32
CA ILE A 279 -67.88 14.64 -53.16
C ILE A 279 -67.14 15.83 -52.56
N ARG A 280 -67.35 17.05 -53.08
CA ARG A 280 -66.69 18.25 -52.54
C ARG A 280 -67.06 18.52 -51.08
N ASN A 281 -68.33 18.37 -50.73
CA ASN A 281 -68.78 18.58 -49.34
C ASN A 281 -68.27 17.49 -48.40
N ALA A 282 -68.22 16.22 -48.85
CA ALA A 282 -67.64 15.12 -48.08
C ALA A 282 -66.13 15.26 -47.89
N THR A 283 -65.43 15.88 -48.85
CA THR A 283 -63.97 16.09 -48.83
C THR A 283 -63.53 17.44 -48.24
N GLN A 284 -64.44 18.42 -48.08
CA GLN A 284 -64.10 19.77 -47.61
C GLN A 284 -63.53 19.82 -46.19
N GLY A 285 -63.85 18.86 -45.33
CA GLY A 285 -63.24 18.69 -44.00
C GLY A 285 -62.01 17.77 -43.98
N ILE A 286 -61.69 17.09 -45.08
CA ILE A 286 -60.58 16.13 -45.17
C ILE A 286 -59.27 16.85 -45.50
N PHE A 287 -59.34 17.87 -46.37
CA PHE A 287 -58.16 18.59 -46.85
C PHE A 287 -57.80 19.85 -46.05
N SER A 288 -58.70 20.37 -45.22
CA SER A 288 -58.42 21.52 -44.35
C SER A 288 -57.41 21.20 -43.25
N ASP A 289 -57.30 19.93 -42.85
CA ASP A 289 -56.37 19.44 -41.82
C ASP A 289 -55.06 18.90 -42.43
N PHE A 290 -54.90 19.00 -43.75
CA PHE A 290 -53.77 18.45 -44.52
C PHE A 290 -52.72 19.51 -44.92
N PHE A 291 -53.02 20.82 -44.73
CA PHE A 291 -52.14 21.96 -45.03
C PHE A 291 -51.88 22.84 -43.82
#